data_AF-A0A453LXD6-F1
#
_entry.id   AF-A0A453LXD6-F1
#
_cell.length_a   1.000
_cell.length_b   1.000
_cell.length_c   1.000
_cell.angle_alpha   90.00
_cell.angle_beta   90.00
_cell.angle_gamma   90.00
#
_symmetry.space_group_name_H-M   'P 1'
#
loop_
_entity.id
_entity.type
_entity.pdbx_description
1 polymer ?
#
loop_
_entity_poly.entity_id
_entity_poly.type
_entity_poly.pdbx_seq_one_letter_code
_entity_poly.pdbx_strand_id
1 'polypeptide(L)'
;VEPASTGAIWSTPSVEPRSISIGKQIFCNRSLNMRNITAVGFDMDYTLAQYKPETFEALAYHGTIEKLVKDLNYPEEVDANSYFSHFM
;
A
#
# COMPACT_ATOMS: atom_id res chain seq x y z
N VAL A 1 -30.56 -4.77 21.20
CA VAL A 1 -29.15 -5.16 21.45
C VAL A 1 -28.83 -6.21 20.40
N GLU A 2 -28.16 -5.84 19.32
CA GLU A 2 -27.77 -6.82 18.30
C GLU A 2 -26.76 -7.79 18.92
N PRO A 3 -26.95 -9.11 18.77
CA PRO A 3 -25.97 -10.06 19.29
C PRO A 3 -24.68 -9.85 18.50
N ALA A 4 -23.58 -9.65 19.23
CA ALA A 4 -22.25 -9.61 18.65
C ALA A 4 -22.08 -10.83 17.75
N SER A 5 -21.83 -10.58 16.47
CA SER A 5 -21.37 -11.57 15.49
C SER A 5 -20.28 -12.41 16.15
N THR A 6 -20.62 -13.62 16.55
CA THR A 6 -19.66 -14.59 17.10
C THR A 6 -18.65 -14.83 15.99
N GLY A 7 -17.49 -14.19 16.13
CA GLY A 7 -16.50 -14.08 15.06
C GLY A 7 -16.14 -15.46 14.53
N ALA A 8 -16.53 -15.72 13.29
CA ALA A 8 -16.08 -16.90 12.58
C ALA A 8 -14.55 -16.88 12.58
N ILE A 9 -13.94 -17.88 13.21
CA ILE A 9 -12.50 -18.06 13.23
C ILE A 9 -12.10 -18.37 11.79
N TRP A 10 -11.24 -17.56 11.17
CA TRP A 10 -10.90 -17.67 9.75
C TRP A 10 -10.32 -19.03 9.35
N SER A 11 -9.85 -19.81 10.34
CA SER A 11 -9.30 -21.15 10.18
C SER A 11 -10.33 -22.28 10.24
N THR A 12 -11.62 -22.02 10.53
CA THR A 12 -12.64 -23.07 10.44
C THR A 12 -12.93 -23.39 8.97
N PRO A 13 -12.82 -24.66 8.53
CA PRO A 13 -13.25 -25.05 7.20
C PRO A 13 -14.72 -24.66 7.02
N SER A 14 -14.98 -23.74 6.10
CA SER A 14 -16.36 -23.42 5.72
C SER A 14 -16.89 -24.63 4.94
N VAL A 15 -18.06 -25.16 5.34
CA VAL A 15 -18.72 -26.29 4.65
C VAL A 15 -19.03 -25.95 3.18
N GLU A 16 -19.17 -24.66 2.89
CA GLU A 16 -19.38 -24.09 1.55
C GLU A 16 -18.06 -23.47 1.03
N PRO A 17 -17.70 -23.64 -0.26
CA PRO A 17 -16.59 -22.93 -0.87
C PRO A 17 -16.82 -21.43 -0.76
N ARG A 18 -16.09 -20.77 0.13
CA ARG A 18 -16.21 -19.32 0.31
C ARG A 18 -15.60 -18.65 -0.92
N SER A 19 -16.43 -18.11 -1.81
CA SER A 19 -15.95 -17.33 -2.96
C SER A 19 -15.43 -15.97 -2.46
N ILE A 20 -14.14 -15.90 -2.19
CA ILE A 20 -13.47 -14.65 -1.83
C ILE A 20 -13.22 -13.87 -3.11
N SER A 21 -13.74 -12.64 -3.21
CA SER A 21 -13.45 -11.74 -4.32
C SER A 21 -11.94 -11.58 -4.48
N ILE A 22 -11.42 -11.55 -5.72
CA ILE A 22 -9.98 -11.57 -5.99
C ILE A 22 -9.20 -10.51 -5.19
N GLY A 23 -9.71 -9.28 -5.05
CA GLY A 23 -9.09 -8.19 -4.29
C GLY A 23 -9.04 -8.38 -2.77
N LYS A 24 -9.60 -9.48 -2.24
CA LYS A 24 -9.56 -9.85 -0.81
C LYS A 24 -8.80 -11.16 -0.56
N GLN A 25 -8.25 -11.77 -1.60
CA GLN A 25 -7.45 -13.00 -1.47
C GLN A 25 -6.02 -12.67 -1.01
N ILE A 26 -5.42 -13.59 -0.26
CA ILE A 26 -4.01 -13.53 0.15
C ILE A 26 -3.24 -14.50 -0.74
N PHE A 27 -2.28 -13.99 -1.51
CA PHE A 27 -1.46 -14.79 -2.41
C PHE A 27 -0.15 -15.22 -1.74
N CYS A 28 0.32 -16.42 -2.04
CA CYS A 28 1.52 -17.00 -1.43
C CYS A 28 2.53 -17.41 -2.51
N ASN A 29 3.72 -16.79 -2.51
CA ASN A 29 4.84 -17.25 -3.36
C ASN A 29 5.60 -18.43 -2.71
N ARG A 30 5.54 -18.55 -1.38
CA ARG A 30 6.12 -19.65 -0.60
C ARG A 30 5.13 -20.07 0.49
N SER A 31 5.15 -21.35 0.84
CA SER A 31 4.35 -21.87 1.95
C SER A 31 4.75 -21.18 3.26
N LEU A 32 3.77 -20.65 3.99
CA LEU A 32 3.95 -19.97 5.27
C LEU A 32 3.03 -20.61 6.32
N ASN A 33 3.62 -21.14 7.40
CA ASN A 33 2.84 -21.68 8.51
C ASN A 33 2.57 -20.58 9.54
N MET A 34 1.37 -19.99 9.47
CA MET A 34 0.95 -18.90 10.36
C MET A 34 0.91 -19.29 11.84
N ARG A 35 0.78 -20.59 12.18
CA ARG A 35 0.76 -21.04 13.58
C ARG A 35 2.09 -20.76 14.32
N ASN A 36 3.20 -20.71 13.58
CA ASN A 36 4.53 -20.54 14.15
C ASN A 36 4.96 -19.06 14.24
N ILE A 37 4.13 -18.13 13.78
CA ILE A 37 4.43 -16.70 13.81
C ILE A 37 4.02 -16.15 15.19
N THR A 38 4.98 -15.64 15.95
CA THR A 38 4.76 -15.11 17.31
C THR A 38 4.66 -13.59 17.36
N ALA A 39 5.10 -12.90 16.30
CA ALA A 39 5.03 -11.46 16.17
C ALA A 39 4.80 -11.08 14.70
N VAL A 40 4.08 -9.99 14.50
CA VAL A 40 3.85 -9.39 13.19
C VAL A 40 4.30 -7.93 13.28
N GLY A 41 5.36 -7.60 12.53
CA GLY A 41 5.77 -6.21 12.35
C GLY A 41 4.97 -5.57 11.23
N PHE A 42 4.56 -4.32 11.43
CA PHE A 42 3.94 -3.51 10.38
C PHE A 42 4.87 -2.37 10.03
N ASP A 43 5.05 -2.15 8.73
CA ASP A 43 5.55 -0.88 8.23
C ASP A 43 4.41 0.16 8.21
N MET A 44 4.74 1.45 8.18
CA MET A 44 3.75 2.53 8.22
C MET A 44 3.33 2.93 6.81
N ASP A 45 4.25 3.52 6.05
CA ASP A 45 3.97 4.17 4.78
C ASP A 45 3.68 3.13 3.69
N TYR A 46 2.61 3.33 2.92
CA TYR A 46 2.10 2.39 1.91
C TYR A 46 1.69 0.99 2.43
N THR A 47 1.82 0.72 3.73
CA THR A 47 1.35 -0.51 4.38
C THR A 47 0.12 -0.25 5.25
N LEU A 48 0.27 0.52 6.32
CA LEU A 48 -0.84 0.94 7.17
C LEU A 48 -1.46 2.26 6.66
N ALA A 49 -0.62 3.21 6.27
CA ALA A 49 -1.00 4.49 5.70
C ALA A 49 -0.94 4.40 4.17
N GLN A 50 -2.08 4.11 3.55
CA GLN A 50 -2.19 4.10 2.09
C GLN A 50 -2.38 5.53 1.57
N TYR A 51 -1.37 6.05 0.87
CA TYR A 51 -1.45 7.34 0.21
C TYR A 51 -2.22 7.24 -1.11
N LYS A 52 -2.82 8.36 -1.52
CA LYS A 52 -3.33 8.53 -2.88
C LYS A 52 -2.16 8.87 -3.80
N PRO A 53 -1.74 7.96 -4.70
CA PRO A 53 -0.56 8.13 -5.54
C PRO A 53 -0.56 9.48 -6.26
N GLU A 54 -1.71 9.88 -6.81
CA GLU A 54 -1.86 11.08 -7.63
C GLU A 54 -1.47 12.36 -6.88
N THR A 55 -1.66 12.38 -5.56
CA THR A 55 -1.37 13.55 -4.72
C THR A 55 0.00 13.48 -4.06
N PHE A 56 0.36 12.30 -3.54
CA PHE A 56 1.60 12.15 -2.79
C PHE A 56 2.82 12.14 -3.70
N GLU A 57 2.73 11.46 -4.84
CA GLU A 57 3.83 11.41 -5.82
C GLU A 57 4.03 12.75 -6.51
N ALA A 58 2.94 13.49 -6.81
CA ALA A 58 3.03 14.85 -7.31
C ALA A 58 3.78 15.77 -6.33
N LEU A 59 3.44 15.70 -5.04
CA LEU A 59 4.14 16.45 -4.00
C LEU A 59 5.63 16.09 -3.94
N ALA A 60 5.95 14.80 -3.97
CA ALA A 60 7.34 14.33 -3.93
C ALA A 60 8.11 14.80 -5.18
N TYR A 61 7.48 14.76 -6.36
CA TYR A 61 8.05 15.24 -7.61
C TYR A 61 8.38 16.74 -7.53
N HIS A 62 7.39 17.59 -7.24
CA HIS A 62 7.60 19.03 -7.20
C HIS A 62 8.63 19.44 -6.15
N GLY A 63 8.58 18.84 -4.95
CA GLY A 63 9.58 19.09 -3.90
C GLY A 63 10.99 18.65 -4.31
N THR A 64 11.12 17.57 -5.09
CA THR A 64 12.41 17.12 -5.62
C THR A 64 12.95 18.10 -6.66
N ILE A 65 12.11 18.55 -7.61
CA ILE A 65 12.52 19.54 -8.61
C ILE A 65 12.97 20.84 -7.94
N GLU A 66 12.22 21.31 -6.94
CA GLU A 66 12.56 22.49 -6.17
C GLU A 66 13.96 22.36 -5.52
N LYS A 67 14.22 21.23 -4.87
CA LYS A 67 15.52 20.95 -4.25
C LYS A 67 16.66 20.88 -5.27
N LEU A 68 16.44 20.23 -6.41
CA LEU A 68 17.44 20.10 -7.47
C LEU A 68 17.87 21.47 -8.00
N VAL A 69 16.91 22.33 -8.33
CA VAL A 69 17.17 23.64 -8.92
C VAL A 69 17.74 24.61 -7.88
N LYS A 70 17.10 24.71 -6.71
CA LYS A 70 17.47 25.73 -5.70
C LYS A 70 18.70 25.38 -4.89
N ASP A 71 18.83 24.12 -4.46
CA ASP A 71 19.86 23.73 -3.49
C ASP A 71 21.05 23.05 -4.16
N LEU A 72 20.85 22.44 -5.33
CA LEU A 72 21.87 21.61 -6.02
C LEU A 72 22.31 22.18 -7.37
N ASN A 73 21.84 23.39 -7.73
CA ASN A 73 22.23 24.12 -8.94
C ASN A 73 22.01 23.36 -10.25
N TYR A 74 20.97 22.54 -10.32
CA TYR A 74 20.54 21.96 -11.60
C TYR A 74 19.96 23.07 -12.50
N PRO A 75 20.02 22.89 -13.84
CA PRO A 75 19.45 23.84 -14.79
C PRO A 75 17.94 24.04 -14.55
N GLU A 76 17.44 25.26 -14.75
CA GLU A 76 16.02 25.61 -14.55
C GLU A 76 15.09 24.91 -15.56
N GLU A 77 15.65 24.39 -16.66
CA GLU A 77 14.92 23.62 -17.67
C GLU A 77 14.44 22.24 -17.17
N VAL A 78 14.87 21.82 -15.98
CA VAL A 78 14.29 20.68 -15.27
C VAL A 78 12.85 21.03 -14.88
N ASP A 79 11.92 20.75 -15.78
CA ASP A 79 10.53 21.22 -15.76
C ASP A 79 9.76 20.74 -14.52
N ALA A 80 9.34 21.68 -13.66
CA ALA A 80 8.52 21.40 -12.49
C ALA A 80 7.05 21.12 -12.82
N ASN A 81 6.58 21.39 -14.04
CA ASN A 81 5.16 21.39 -14.39
C ASN A 81 4.68 20.10 -15.08
N SER A 82 5.57 19.15 -15.36
CA SER A 82 5.26 17.94 -16.13
C SER A 82 5.13 16.68 -15.25
N TYR A 83 4.47 16.79 -14.09
CA TYR A 83 4.07 15.59 -13.36
C TYR A 83 2.93 14.90 -14.09
N PHE A 84 3.18 13.71 -14.62
CA PHE A 84 2.17 12.89 -15.29
C PHE A 84 2.14 11.50 -14.67
N SER A 85 1.09 11.21 -13.91
CA SER A 85 0.97 9.99 -13.09
C SER A 85 0.99 8.67 -13.88
N HIS A 86 0.82 8.72 -15.20
CA HIS A 86 0.80 7.54 -16.06
C HIS A 86 2.14 7.31 -16.80
N PHE A 87 3.17 8.13 -16.55
CA PHE A 87 4.50 7.99 -17.16
C PHE A 87 5.52 7.23 -16.27
N MET A 88 5.07 6.63 -15.16
CA MET A 88 5.83 5.63 -14.37
C MET A 88 5.14 4.27 -14.43
#